data_AF-A0A8J1VNC5-F1
#
_entry.id   AF-A0A8J1VNC5-F1
#
_cell.length_a   1.000
_cell.length_b   1.000
_cell.length_c   1.000
_cell.angle_alpha   90.00
_cell.angle_beta   90.00
_cell.angle_gamma   90.00
#
_symmetry.space_group_name_H-M   'P 1'
#
loop_
_entity.id
_entity.type
_entity.pdbx_description
1 polymer ?
#
loop_
_entity_poly.entity_id
_entity_poly.type
_entity_poly.pdbx_seq_one_letter_code
_entity_poly.pdbx_strand_id
1 'polypeptide(L)'
;MARPIQDSIILFGDSLTSRQDVPGSLQARMSDSYRRNYDILNRGYGGYNTVTVQPLFDQIFARKDDVAGKSKLRLVMIWFGVNDAAFPGHIQHVPLETFKDILNTWIKDLTSPTSQYPVVPNIILITTPPMHTPMMIEKDKPIRETERSIKYRDAVLEVASEWKAKSKGPEFKVEAIDLWGAIMKDAGGTGEELKPYFTDGLHLSGKAYQVLWDEYMKLVKGDLKGRELDWTTMPASTPGELISGSVHRTKPAARQAFCKYGSTQSEREWKDPAEENLKEDVTSPKKEDVSDSEPVNKAPKTEDVEKDTKPLASVIEWLVSDEAFDLANPEIVHGKGEIDMAAEAQDKTPPSETAGKKDEKETQPTTLRHSHRLGLRTIQTLLNPPFSIRTLSDVDEAGFEGRRKIMWEARTQHKEKTAAQLGDLATGIREICGNSDDEDDLSELSGVRVRIQGKGTVEAQKEIGDVLKTIKGIGPGVVGIFMRRVQGDWGEVFPFADERGLKAARSFGLVGEGDGADELARAVGGDGEEGRRKYVRVLDTLVGLELEKKVEEAVGRVGK
;
A
#
# COMPACT_ATOMS: atom_id res chain seq x y z
N MET A 1 -19.70 -9.13 1.28
CA MET A 1 -19.22 -9.71 2.55
C MET A 1 -18.87 -11.18 2.34
N ALA A 2 -17.71 -11.62 2.79
CA ALA A 2 -17.38 -13.05 2.83
C ALA A 2 -18.02 -13.71 4.06
N ARG A 3 -18.37 -15.00 3.96
CA ARG A 3 -18.86 -15.78 5.11
C ARG A 3 -17.65 -16.22 5.95
N PRO A 4 -17.67 -16.07 7.29
CA PRO A 4 -16.63 -16.66 8.14
C PRO A 4 -16.70 -18.19 8.05
N ILE A 5 -15.60 -18.81 7.65
CA ILE A 5 -15.48 -20.26 7.43
C ILE A 5 -14.46 -20.88 8.41
N GLN A 6 -13.45 -20.11 8.82
CA GLN A 6 -12.43 -20.55 9.77
C GLN A 6 -12.55 -19.79 11.09
N ASP A 7 -12.14 -20.45 12.18
CA ASP A 7 -11.80 -19.83 13.46
C ASP A 7 -10.75 -18.72 13.23
N SER A 8 -10.67 -17.70 14.07
CA SER A 8 -9.88 -16.48 13.78
C SER A 8 -8.90 -16.10 14.87
N ILE A 9 -7.87 -15.35 14.50
CA ILE A 9 -6.96 -14.64 15.39
C ILE A 9 -7.10 -13.14 15.11
N ILE A 10 -7.23 -12.31 16.15
CA ILE A 10 -7.20 -10.84 16.02
C ILE A 10 -5.84 -10.32 16.48
N LEU A 11 -5.22 -9.50 15.63
CA LEU A 11 -4.08 -8.67 15.99
C LEU A 11 -4.60 -7.25 16.25
N PHE A 12 -4.65 -6.82 17.51
CA PHE A 12 -5.25 -5.56 17.94
C PHE A 12 -4.18 -4.61 18.47
N GLY A 13 -3.99 -3.46 17.82
CA GLY A 13 -2.87 -2.59 18.16
C GLY A 13 -2.82 -1.27 17.39
N ASP A 14 -1.65 -0.65 17.45
CA ASP A 14 -1.34 0.61 16.76
C ASP A 14 -0.65 0.37 15.38
N SER A 15 0.17 1.32 14.92
CA SER A 15 0.96 1.20 13.69
C SER A 15 1.88 -0.02 13.68
N LEU A 16 2.43 -0.43 14.82
CA LEU A 16 3.27 -1.63 14.93
C LEU A 16 2.52 -2.91 14.56
N THR A 17 1.19 -2.90 14.70
CA THR A 17 0.30 -3.97 14.23
C THR A 17 -0.17 -3.78 12.78
N SER A 18 -0.36 -2.52 12.33
CA SER A 18 -0.89 -2.22 11.00
C SER A 18 0.11 -2.39 9.85
N ARG A 19 1.41 -2.43 10.18
CA ARG A 19 2.55 -2.45 9.23
C ARG A 19 2.70 -3.74 8.42
N GLN A 20 1.77 -3.98 7.50
CA GLN A 20 1.81 -5.10 6.55
C GLN A 20 2.82 -4.88 5.41
N ASP A 21 3.28 -3.63 5.22
CA ASP A 21 4.32 -3.19 4.29
C ASP A 21 5.72 -3.75 4.63
N VAL A 22 5.95 -4.17 5.87
CA VAL A 22 7.25 -4.70 6.33
C VAL A 22 7.37 -6.19 6.00
N PRO A 23 8.44 -6.62 5.28
CA PRO A 23 8.72 -8.03 5.05
C PRO A 23 8.85 -8.80 6.37
N GLY A 24 8.07 -9.86 6.52
CA GLY A 24 8.04 -10.64 7.76
C GLY A 24 7.39 -9.91 8.94
N SER A 25 6.49 -8.96 8.71
CA SER A 25 5.61 -8.38 9.74
C SER A 25 4.81 -9.45 10.51
N LEU A 26 4.26 -9.08 11.68
CA LEU A 26 3.44 -9.97 12.49
C LEU A 26 2.26 -10.56 11.69
N GLN A 27 1.58 -9.73 10.88
CA GLN A 27 0.49 -10.18 10.00
C GLN A 27 0.99 -11.22 8.99
N ALA A 28 2.10 -10.97 8.30
CA ALA A 28 2.64 -11.86 7.28
C ALA A 28 2.97 -13.24 7.85
N ARG A 29 3.68 -13.26 8.99
CA ARG A 29 4.09 -14.51 9.67
C ARG A 29 2.91 -15.31 10.21
N MET A 30 1.94 -14.63 10.82
CA MET A 30 0.69 -15.25 11.27
C MET A 30 -0.07 -15.84 10.08
N SER A 31 -0.22 -15.08 8.99
CA SER A 31 -1.00 -15.50 7.82
C SER A 31 -0.39 -16.69 7.10
N ASP A 32 0.94 -16.75 6.96
CA ASP A 32 1.62 -17.92 6.38
C ASP A 32 1.56 -19.15 7.30
N SER A 33 1.79 -18.96 8.60
CA SER A 33 1.83 -20.06 9.58
C SER A 33 0.45 -20.70 9.80
N TYR A 34 -0.60 -19.89 9.86
CA TYR A 34 -1.98 -20.33 10.09
C TYR A 34 -2.82 -20.45 8.81
N ARG A 35 -2.20 -20.40 7.62
CA ARG A 35 -2.92 -20.56 6.35
C ARG A 35 -3.71 -21.87 6.35
N ARG A 36 -5.01 -21.78 6.03
CA ARG A 36 -5.98 -22.90 6.11
C ARG A 36 -6.22 -23.45 7.53
N ASN A 37 -5.89 -22.69 8.57
CA ASN A 37 -6.23 -23.03 9.95
C ASN A 37 -7.04 -21.92 10.59
N TYR A 38 -6.53 -20.69 10.60
CA TYR A 38 -7.24 -19.53 11.14
C TYR A 38 -7.21 -18.30 10.22
N ASP A 39 -8.32 -17.57 10.19
CA ASP A 39 -8.40 -16.24 9.56
C ASP A 39 -7.67 -15.21 10.45
N ILE A 40 -6.66 -14.52 9.89
CA ILE A 40 -5.85 -13.52 10.62
C ILE A 40 -6.39 -12.12 10.37
N LEU A 41 -7.11 -11.59 11.36
CA LEU A 41 -7.78 -10.30 11.31
C LEU A 41 -6.87 -9.20 11.88
N ASN A 42 -6.24 -8.42 10.99
CA ASN A 42 -5.50 -7.23 11.39
C ASN A 42 -6.47 -6.12 11.84
N ARG A 43 -6.23 -5.58 13.03
CA ARG A 43 -6.90 -4.43 13.65
C ARG A 43 -5.85 -3.51 14.27
N GLY A 44 -4.77 -3.28 13.52
CA GLY A 44 -3.76 -2.26 13.79
C GLY A 44 -4.19 -0.93 13.21
N TYR A 45 -4.14 0.14 14.01
CA TYR A 45 -4.54 1.49 13.60
C TYR A 45 -3.38 2.48 13.78
N GLY A 46 -2.85 2.99 12.67
CA GLY A 46 -1.69 3.88 12.69
C GLY A 46 -1.94 5.15 13.51
N GLY A 47 -1.06 5.44 14.47
CA GLY A 47 -1.15 6.60 15.34
C GLY A 47 -2.18 6.51 16.48
N TYR A 48 -2.98 5.44 16.58
CA TYR A 48 -3.94 5.27 17.66
C TYR A 48 -3.26 4.89 18.99
N ASN A 49 -3.91 5.24 20.08
CA ASN A 49 -3.61 4.87 21.46
C ASN A 49 -4.81 4.10 22.05
N THR A 50 -4.70 3.65 23.30
CA THR A 50 -5.78 2.88 23.97
C THR A 50 -7.11 3.64 24.07
N VAL A 51 -7.09 4.95 24.32
CA VAL A 51 -8.31 5.78 24.44
C VAL A 51 -9.00 5.99 23.09
N THR A 52 -8.24 6.28 22.03
CA THR A 52 -8.77 6.57 20.68
C THR A 52 -9.30 5.34 19.97
N VAL A 53 -8.78 4.14 20.30
CA VAL A 53 -9.29 2.88 19.73
C VAL A 53 -10.48 2.31 20.52
N GLN A 54 -10.66 2.70 21.79
CA GLN A 54 -11.77 2.22 22.65
C GLN A 54 -13.17 2.31 21.99
N PRO A 55 -13.56 3.37 21.27
CA PRO A 55 -14.88 3.46 20.62
C PRO A 55 -15.08 2.46 19.46
N LEU A 56 -14.00 1.84 18.97
CA LEU A 56 -14.05 0.81 17.93
C LEU A 56 -14.17 -0.60 18.50
N PHE A 57 -14.06 -0.79 19.83
CA PHE A 57 -14.02 -2.12 20.44
C PHE A 57 -15.25 -2.98 20.08
N ASP A 58 -16.44 -2.41 20.21
CA ASP A 58 -17.73 -3.01 19.82
C ASP A 58 -17.87 -3.29 18.30
N GLN A 59 -17.06 -2.64 17.45
CA GLN A 59 -17.01 -2.88 16.00
C GLN A 59 -15.96 -3.95 15.62
N ILE A 60 -14.97 -4.15 16.49
CA ILE A 60 -13.86 -5.10 16.31
C ILE A 60 -14.24 -6.49 16.85
N PHE A 61 -14.84 -6.52 18.04
CA PHE A 61 -15.23 -7.74 18.73
C PHE A 61 -16.74 -7.95 18.64
N ALA A 62 -17.16 -9.01 17.94
CA ALA A 62 -18.57 -9.35 17.84
C ALA A 62 -19.15 -9.79 19.19
N ARG A 63 -20.39 -9.40 19.49
CA ARG A 63 -21.07 -9.79 20.74
C ARG A 63 -21.57 -11.23 20.63
N LYS A 64 -21.85 -11.88 21.76
CA LYS A 64 -22.32 -13.28 21.83
C LYS A 64 -23.50 -13.56 20.91
N ASP A 65 -24.47 -12.65 20.88
CA ASP A 65 -25.70 -12.79 20.11
C ASP A 65 -25.43 -12.71 18.59
N ASP A 66 -24.37 -12.01 18.16
CA ASP A 66 -23.97 -11.89 16.76
C ASP A 66 -23.32 -13.18 16.23
N VAL A 67 -22.78 -14.04 17.09
CA VAL A 67 -21.91 -15.18 16.71
C VAL A 67 -22.49 -16.57 16.95
N ALA A 68 -23.80 -16.69 17.22
CA ALA A 68 -24.47 -17.97 17.48
C ALA A 68 -24.12 -19.08 16.45
N GLY A 69 -23.24 -20.01 16.84
CA GLY A 69 -22.78 -21.13 16.02
C GLY A 69 -21.77 -20.80 14.90
N LYS A 70 -21.18 -19.60 14.90
CA LYS A 70 -20.18 -19.15 13.91
C LYS A 70 -18.75 -19.53 14.33
N SER A 71 -17.76 -19.09 13.55
CA SER A 71 -16.35 -19.30 13.87
C SER A 71 -15.93 -18.64 15.19
N LYS A 72 -14.92 -19.22 15.83
CA LYS A 72 -14.45 -18.82 17.15
C LYS A 72 -13.19 -17.97 17.07
N LEU A 73 -13.12 -16.94 17.92
CA LEU A 73 -11.90 -16.20 18.18
C LEU A 73 -10.97 -17.04 19.08
N ARG A 74 -9.75 -17.33 18.61
CA ARG A 74 -8.80 -18.28 19.23
C ARG A 74 -7.68 -17.62 19.99
N LEU A 75 -7.29 -16.44 19.54
CA LEU A 75 -6.24 -15.62 20.13
C LEU A 75 -6.56 -14.15 19.84
N VAL A 76 -6.36 -13.31 20.86
CA VAL A 76 -6.23 -11.86 20.68
C VAL A 76 -4.83 -11.47 21.12
N MET A 77 -4.09 -10.81 20.23
CA MET A 77 -2.83 -10.15 20.58
C MET A 77 -3.12 -8.66 20.75
N ILE A 78 -2.80 -8.10 21.92
CA ILE A 78 -3.04 -6.69 22.25
C ILE A 78 -1.67 -5.99 22.30
N TRP A 79 -1.48 -4.96 21.48
CA TRP A 79 -0.20 -4.27 21.34
C TRP A 79 -0.38 -2.76 21.20
N PHE A 80 -0.30 -2.08 22.34
CA PHE A 80 -0.36 -0.62 22.49
C PHE A 80 0.71 -0.18 23.50
N GLY A 81 0.87 1.13 23.65
CA GLY A 81 1.82 1.73 24.60
C GLY A 81 2.78 2.72 23.93
N VAL A 82 3.16 2.54 22.67
CA VAL A 82 4.15 3.42 22.02
C VAL A 82 3.59 4.83 21.77
N ASN A 83 2.28 4.93 21.51
CA ASN A 83 1.58 6.20 21.33
C ASN A 83 1.11 6.76 22.68
N ASP A 84 0.55 5.91 23.55
CA ASP A 84 0.12 6.22 24.92
C ASP A 84 1.24 6.89 25.74
N ALA A 85 2.48 6.41 25.55
CA ALA A 85 3.70 6.90 26.18
C ALA A 85 4.17 8.30 25.70
N ALA A 86 3.44 8.97 24.80
CA ALA A 86 3.75 10.35 24.43
C ALA A 86 3.76 11.30 25.65
N PHE A 87 4.42 12.45 25.51
CA PHE A 87 4.48 13.47 26.56
C PHE A 87 3.11 14.09 26.86
N PRO A 88 2.85 14.51 28.12
CA PRO A 88 1.60 15.18 28.49
C PRO A 88 1.36 16.43 27.63
N GLY A 89 0.13 16.60 27.17
CA GLY A 89 -0.26 17.66 26.23
C GLY A 89 -0.22 17.25 24.75
N HIS A 90 0.46 16.16 24.40
CA HIS A 90 0.35 15.59 23.05
C HIS A 90 -0.96 14.80 22.86
N ILE A 91 -1.57 14.87 21.67
CA ILE A 91 -2.86 14.21 21.37
C ILE A 91 -2.84 12.67 21.54
N GLN A 92 -1.66 12.06 21.40
CA GLN A 92 -1.49 10.61 21.57
C GLN A 92 -1.29 10.18 23.03
N HIS A 93 -1.04 11.10 23.98
CA HIS A 93 -0.77 10.73 25.36
C HIS A 93 -2.01 10.19 26.07
N VAL A 94 -1.85 9.04 26.76
CA VAL A 94 -2.83 8.49 27.70
C VAL A 94 -2.17 8.36 29.08
N PRO A 95 -2.75 8.89 30.17
CA PRO A 95 -2.19 8.71 31.52
C PRO A 95 -2.00 7.23 31.89
N LEU A 96 -0.93 6.91 32.62
CA LEU A 96 -0.50 5.52 32.86
C LEU A 96 -1.58 4.65 33.54
N GLU A 97 -2.29 5.19 34.53
CA GLU A 97 -3.39 4.46 35.18
C GLU A 97 -4.59 4.28 34.23
N THR A 98 -4.94 5.28 33.43
CA THR A 98 -5.99 5.16 32.39
C THR A 98 -5.64 4.08 31.35
N PHE A 99 -4.36 3.99 30.96
CA PHE A 99 -3.86 2.93 30.09
C PHE A 99 -4.02 1.54 30.75
N LYS A 100 -3.64 1.38 32.02
CA LYS A 100 -3.84 0.14 32.79
C LYS A 100 -5.32 -0.22 32.96
N ASP A 101 -6.18 0.75 33.22
CA ASP A 101 -7.63 0.56 33.38
C ASP A 101 -8.30 0.08 32.09
N ILE A 102 -7.89 0.64 30.94
CA ILE A 102 -8.40 0.21 29.62
C ILE A 102 -7.95 -1.22 29.31
N LEU A 103 -6.66 -1.55 29.50
CA LEU A 103 -6.17 -2.93 29.31
C LEU A 103 -6.91 -3.92 30.23
N ASN A 104 -7.09 -3.59 31.51
CA ASN A 104 -7.86 -4.40 32.45
C ASN A 104 -9.32 -4.59 32.01
N THR A 105 -9.94 -3.54 31.47
CA THR A 105 -11.32 -3.58 30.96
C THR A 105 -11.42 -4.50 29.76
N TRP A 106 -10.56 -4.37 28.75
CA TRP A 106 -10.55 -5.27 27.59
C TRP A 106 -10.32 -6.73 27.96
N ILE A 107 -9.37 -7.01 28.84
CA ILE A 107 -9.10 -8.40 29.26
C ILE A 107 -10.30 -8.95 30.02
N LYS A 108 -10.90 -8.18 30.93
CA LYS A 108 -12.12 -8.58 31.66
C LYS A 108 -13.28 -8.86 30.70
N ASP A 109 -13.49 -7.98 29.72
CA ASP A 109 -14.57 -8.09 28.74
C ASP A 109 -14.37 -9.30 27.80
N LEU A 110 -13.13 -9.64 27.45
CA LEU A 110 -12.81 -10.80 26.61
C LEU A 110 -12.65 -12.12 27.39
N THR A 111 -12.64 -12.11 28.73
CA THR A 111 -12.44 -13.33 29.55
C THR A 111 -13.62 -13.66 30.46
N SER A 112 -14.46 -12.70 30.83
CA SER A 112 -15.58 -12.92 31.75
C SER A 112 -16.71 -13.71 31.11
N PRO A 113 -17.17 -14.84 31.70
CA PRO A 113 -18.35 -15.57 31.24
C PRO A 113 -19.63 -14.72 31.22
N THR A 114 -19.71 -13.66 32.02
CA THR A 114 -20.86 -12.74 32.09
C THR A 114 -20.77 -11.53 31.17
N SER A 115 -19.66 -11.36 30.43
CA SER A 115 -19.49 -10.30 29.42
C SER A 115 -20.49 -10.44 28.27
N GLN A 116 -20.77 -9.34 27.55
CA GLN A 116 -21.48 -9.38 26.27
C GLN A 116 -20.65 -10.04 25.14
N TYR A 117 -19.33 -10.14 25.31
CA TYR A 117 -18.41 -10.75 24.34
C TYR A 117 -18.19 -12.24 24.61
N PRO A 118 -17.93 -13.06 23.56
CA PRO A 118 -17.49 -14.44 23.74
C PRO A 118 -16.16 -14.51 24.50
N VAL A 119 -16.02 -15.53 25.37
CA VAL A 119 -14.76 -15.76 26.10
C VAL A 119 -13.66 -16.18 25.11
N VAL A 120 -12.59 -15.40 25.07
CA VAL A 120 -11.40 -15.65 24.27
C VAL A 120 -10.47 -16.60 25.04
N PRO A 121 -10.09 -17.76 24.46
CA PRO A 121 -9.33 -18.77 25.21
C PRO A 121 -7.85 -18.41 25.39
N ASN A 122 -7.30 -17.47 24.63
CA ASN A 122 -5.91 -17.02 24.73
C ASN A 122 -5.82 -15.51 24.47
N ILE A 123 -5.15 -14.77 25.36
CA ILE A 123 -4.80 -13.36 25.16
C ILE A 123 -3.29 -13.21 25.37
N ILE A 124 -2.61 -12.51 24.46
CA ILE A 124 -1.20 -12.15 24.61
C ILE A 124 -1.11 -10.63 24.62
N LEU A 125 -0.55 -10.05 25.68
CA LEU A 125 -0.14 -8.65 25.68
C LEU A 125 1.29 -8.55 25.14
N ILE A 126 1.57 -7.58 24.28
CA ILE A 126 2.92 -7.32 23.78
C ILE A 126 3.36 -5.97 24.35
N THR A 127 4.53 -5.91 24.98
CA THR A 127 5.05 -4.64 25.48
C THR A 127 5.37 -3.68 24.33
N THR A 128 5.36 -2.38 24.59
CA THR A 128 6.04 -1.42 23.71
C THR A 128 7.50 -1.88 23.52
N PRO A 129 8.05 -1.87 22.29
CA PRO A 129 9.47 -2.14 22.07
C PRO A 129 10.33 -0.95 22.58
N PRO A 130 11.67 -1.10 22.63
CA PRO A 130 12.58 0.05 22.67
C PRO A 130 12.36 0.98 21.48
N MET A 131 13.01 2.13 21.53
CA MET A 131 13.10 3.10 20.44
C MET A 131 14.58 3.38 20.17
N HIS A 132 14.93 3.66 18.92
CA HIS A 132 16.26 4.15 18.55
C HIS A 132 16.19 5.65 18.23
N THR A 133 16.19 6.47 19.29
CA THR A 133 16.06 7.94 19.22
C THR A 133 17.00 8.63 18.21
N PRO A 134 18.26 8.20 17.99
CA PRO A 134 19.12 8.79 16.95
C PRO A 134 18.57 8.65 15.52
N MET A 135 17.86 7.56 15.22
CA MET A 135 17.21 7.30 13.92
C MET A 135 15.77 7.83 13.87
N MET A 136 15.23 8.32 14.99
CA MET A 136 13.87 8.85 15.03
C MET A 136 13.76 10.09 14.16
N ILE A 137 12.71 10.18 13.35
CA ILE A 137 12.44 11.37 12.54
C ILE A 137 12.16 12.59 13.43
N GLU A 138 12.65 13.77 13.03
CA GLU A 138 12.67 14.98 13.89
C GLU A 138 11.31 15.35 14.49
N LYS A 139 10.21 15.13 13.76
CA LYS A 139 8.84 15.39 14.26
C LYS A 139 8.44 14.51 15.45
N ASP A 140 9.00 13.31 15.59
CA ASP A 140 8.63 12.33 16.62
C ASP A 140 9.57 12.40 17.85
N LYS A 141 10.80 12.91 17.69
CA LYS A 141 11.74 13.15 18.80
C LYS A 141 11.15 13.97 19.97
N PRO A 142 10.42 15.10 19.76
CA PRO A 142 9.84 15.87 20.86
C PRO A 142 8.56 15.25 21.45
N ILE A 143 8.07 14.11 20.92
CA ILE A 143 6.80 13.50 21.34
C ILE A 143 7.00 12.41 22.41
N ARG A 144 8.16 11.72 22.43
CA ARG A 144 8.39 10.51 23.25
C ARG A 144 9.82 10.45 23.81
N GLU A 145 10.00 9.73 24.90
CA GLU A 145 11.31 9.43 25.49
C GLU A 145 11.40 7.99 26.01
N THR A 146 12.60 7.42 26.01
CA THR A 146 12.88 6.03 26.43
C THR A 146 12.41 5.75 27.87
N GLU A 147 12.69 6.65 28.81
CA GLU A 147 12.31 6.48 30.23
C GLU A 147 10.79 6.45 30.45
N ARG A 148 10.04 7.13 29.58
CA ARG A 148 8.59 7.15 29.61
C ARG A 148 8.02 5.90 28.98
N SER A 149 8.51 5.49 27.82
CA SER A 149 8.12 4.23 27.17
C SER A 149 8.36 3.01 28.07
N ILE A 150 9.44 3.02 28.87
CA ILE A 150 9.68 2.02 29.92
C ILE A 150 8.47 1.91 30.86
N LYS A 151 7.92 3.01 31.39
CA LYS A 151 6.77 2.95 32.32
C LYS A 151 5.54 2.23 31.74
N TYR A 152 5.31 2.34 30.43
CA TYR A 152 4.22 1.63 29.73
C TYR A 152 4.59 0.17 29.44
N ARG A 153 5.88 -0.16 29.20
CA ARG A 153 6.40 -1.54 29.18
C ARG A 153 6.11 -2.23 30.52
N ASP A 154 6.50 -1.60 31.63
CA ASP A 154 6.26 -2.09 32.99
C ASP A 154 4.77 -2.31 33.27
N ALA A 155 3.91 -1.34 32.92
CA ALA A 155 2.46 -1.46 33.08
C ALA A 155 1.84 -2.63 32.29
N VAL A 156 2.29 -2.89 31.05
CA VAL A 156 1.84 -4.08 30.28
C VAL A 156 2.24 -5.38 30.98
N LEU A 157 3.46 -5.47 31.51
CA LEU A 157 3.94 -6.65 32.23
C LEU A 157 3.22 -6.85 33.58
N GLU A 158 2.94 -5.77 34.30
CA GLU A 158 2.16 -5.78 35.55
C GLU A 158 0.75 -6.34 35.29
N VAL A 159 0.01 -5.75 34.34
CA VAL A 159 -1.35 -6.19 33.98
C VAL A 159 -1.34 -7.65 33.49
N ALA A 160 -0.39 -8.04 32.65
CA ALA A 160 -0.27 -9.43 32.20
C ALA A 160 -0.02 -10.39 33.36
N SER A 161 0.86 -10.05 34.30
CA SER A 161 1.19 -10.86 35.48
C SER A 161 -0.02 -11.07 36.37
N GLU A 162 -0.78 -10.00 36.66
CA GLU A 162 -2.02 -10.10 37.42
C GLU A 162 -3.05 -11.02 36.74
N TRP A 163 -3.24 -10.89 35.43
CA TRP A 163 -4.22 -11.71 34.71
C TRP A 163 -3.75 -13.15 34.50
N LYS A 164 -2.45 -13.39 34.34
CA LYS A 164 -1.85 -14.74 34.36
C LYS A 164 -2.08 -15.43 35.70
N ALA A 165 -2.01 -14.70 36.81
CA ALA A 165 -2.34 -15.21 38.15
C ALA A 165 -3.83 -15.54 38.32
N LYS A 166 -4.72 -14.85 37.61
CA LYS A 166 -6.18 -15.11 37.54
C LYS A 166 -6.50 -16.28 36.59
N SER A 167 -5.72 -16.49 35.52
CA SER A 167 -5.98 -17.48 34.46
C SER A 167 -5.45 -18.90 34.76
N LYS A 168 -5.92 -19.50 35.87
CA LYS A 168 -5.51 -20.85 36.31
C LYS A 168 -6.36 -22.00 35.77
N GLY A 169 -7.51 -21.70 35.17
CA GLY A 169 -8.44 -22.68 34.60
C GLY A 169 -8.20 -22.99 33.12
N PRO A 170 -8.98 -23.90 32.52
CA PRO A 170 -8.91 -24.19 31.09
C PRO A 170 -9.50 -23.07 30.21
N GLU A 171 -10.41 -22.25 30.78
CA GLU A 171 -11.29 -21.31 30.08
C GLU A 171 -10.53 -20.29 29.23
N PHE A 172 -9.64 -19.51 29.86
CA PHE A 172 -8.79 -18.53 29.20
C PHE A 172 -7.38 -18.59 29.77
N LYS A 173 -6.41 -18.08 29.01
CA LYS A 173 -5.03 -17.87 29.49
C LYS A 173 -4.52 -16.51 29.00
N VAL A 174 -3.91 -15.74 29.90
CA VAL A 174 -3.27 -14.46 29.59
C VAL A 174 -1.76 -14.60 29.73
N GLU A 175 -1.03 -14.17 28.72
CA GLU A 175 0.43 -14.18 28.68
C GLU A 175 0.98 -12.83 28.20
N ALA A 176 2.28 -12.61 28.39
CA ALA A 176 2.98 -11.45 27.84
C ALA A 176 4.18 -11.85 26.99
N ILE A 177 4.43 -11.06 25.94
CA ILE A 177 5.73 -10.99 25.28
C ILE A 177 6.40 -9.68 25.73
N ASP A 178 7.48 -9.79 26.50
CA ASP A 178 8.40 -8.69 26.75
C ASP A 178 9.27 -8.47 25.50
N LEU A 179 8.68 -7.85 24.49
CA LEU A 179 9.36 -7.52 23.25
C LEU A 179 10.52 -6.54 23.50
N TRP A 180 10.42 -5.72 24.54
CA TRP A 180 11.51 -4.83 24.93
C TRP A 180 12.71 -5.65 25.37
N GLY A 181 12.56 -6.48 26.42
CA GLY A 181 13.63 -7.35 26.90
C GLY A 181 14.20 -8.27 25.82
N ALA A 182 13.35 -8.77 24.92
CA ALA A 182 13.77 -9.61 23.80
C ALA A 182 14.65 -8.87 22.78
N ILE A 183 14.25 -7.68 22.32
CA ILE A 183 15.06 -6.86 21.38
C ILE A 183 16.36 -6.42 22.04
N MET A 184 16.31 -5.94 23.29
CA MET A 184 17.51 -5.54 24.04
C MET A 184 18.54 -6.69 24.15
N LYS A 185 18.05 -7.90 24.37
CA LYS A 185 18.88 -9.12 24.47
C LYS A 185 19.47 -9.54 23.12
N ASP A 186 18.71 -9.43 22.04
CA ASP A 186 19.16 -9.79 20.69
C ASP A 186 20.15 -8.75 20.11
N ALA A 187 19.95 -7.47 20.46
CA ALA A 187 20.85 -6.37 20.08
C ALA A 187 22.17 -6.39 20.84
N GLY A 188 22.14 -6.74 22.13
CA GLY A 188 23.32 -6.73 23.00
C GLY A 188 23.77 -5.33 23.46
N GLY A 189 23.01 -4.29 23.13
CA GLY A 189 23.30 -2.89 23.46
C GLY A 189 22.06 -1.99 23.41
N THR A 190 22.22 -0.73 23.80
CA THR A 190 21.17 0.30 23.89
C THR A 190 21.36 1.45 22.88
N GLY A 191 22.46 1.46 22.13
CA GLY A 191 22.80 2.51 21.18
C GLY A 191 22.55 2.04 19.75
N GLU A 192 23.53 2.27 18.87
CA GLU A 192 23.47 1.91 17.45
C GLU A 192 23.23 0.41 17.19
N GLU A 193 23.45 -0.47 18.19
CA GLU A 193 23.08 -1.89 18.09
C GLU A 193 21.58 -2.10 17.88
N LEU A 194 20.75 -1.13 18.29
CA LEU A 194 19.31 -1.11 18.07
C LEU A 194 18.92 -0.67 16.66
N LYS A 195 19.77 0.05 15.91
CA LYS A 195 19.43 0.59 14.57
C LYS A 195 18.85 -0.46 13.59
N PRO A 196 19.38 -1.71 13.49
CA PRO A 196 18.84 -2.73 12.57
C PRO A 196 17.43 -3.24 12.93
N TYR A 197 16.88 -2.90 14.10
CA TYR A 197 15.56 -3.33 14.57
C TYR A 197 14.44 -2.36 14.16
N PHE A 198 14.78 -1.21 13.58
CA PHE A 198 13.82 -0.15 13.21
C PHE A 198 13.95 0.24 11.73
N THR A 199 12.92 0.92 11.21
CA THR A 199 12.99 1.60 9.90
C THR A 199 13.11 3.12 9.99
N ASP A 200 12.75 3.69 11.14
CA ASP A 200 12.66 5.14 11.41
C ASP A 200 12.85 5.46 12.91
N GLY A 201 13.58 4.60 13.63
CA GLY A 201 13.77 4.68 15.08
C GLY A 201 12.55 4.36 15.96
N LEU A 202 11.35 4.19 15.39
CA LEU A 202 10.10 3.91 16.13
C LEU A 202 9.42 2.62 15.66
N HIS A 203 9.21 2.47 14.35
CA HIS A 203 8.56 1.33 13.74
C HIS A 203 9.56 0.21 13.44
N LEU A 204 9.12 -1.02 13.68
CA LEU A 204 9.97 -2.20 13.62
C LEU A 204 10.37 -2.60 12.18
N SER A 205 11.61 -3.08 12.04
CA SER A 205 12.11 -3.76 10.85
C SER A 205 11.70 -5.25 10.84
N GLY A 206 11.91 -5.94 9.72
CA GLY A 206 11.72 -7.39 9.63
C GLY A 206 12.55 -8.21 10.64
N LYS A 207 13.69 -7.67 11.11
CA LYS A 207 14.52 -8.28 12.17
C LYS A 207 13.80 -8.25 13.51
N ALA A 208 13.22 -7.11 13.90
CA ALA A 208 12.49 -7.01 15.15
C ALA A 208 11.18 -7.83 15.14
N TYR A 209 10.49 -7.92 14.00
CA TYR A 209 9.37 -8.86 13.86
C TYR A 209 9.80 -10.34 13.90
N GLN A 210 11.03 -10.70 13.51
CA GLN A 210 11.59 -12.04 13.74
C GLN A 210 11.72 -12.31 15.25
N VAL A 211 12.29 -11.37 16.03
CA VAL A 211 12.40 -11.49 17.50
C VAL A 211 11.02 -11.66 18.14
N LEU A 212 10.04 -10.83 17.77
CA LEU A 212 8.65 -10.96 18.23
C LEU A 212 8.06 -12.34 17.91
N TRP A 213 8.30 -12.85 16.70
CA TRP A 213 7.82 -14.15 16.27
C TRP A 213 8.46 -15.31 17.04
N ASP A 214 9.75 -15.21 17.36
CA ASP A 214 10.44 -16.25 18.12
C ASP A 214 9.98 -16.28 19.58
N GLU A 215 9.70 -15.13 20.21
CA GLU A 215 9.04 -15.09 21.53
C GLU A 215 7.61 -15.64 21.49
N TYR A 216 6.83 -15.32 20.46
CA TYR A 216 5.52 -15.90 20.24
C TYR A 216 5.58 -17.43 20.12
N MET A 217 6.50 -17.97 19.33
CA MET A 217 6.68 -19.41 19.17
C MET A 217 7.20 -20.10 20.44
N LYS A 218 7.97 -19.41 21.30
CA LYS A 218 8.33 -19.91 22.64
C LYS A 218 7.11 -20.03 23.54
N LEU A 219 6.22 -19.03 23.58
CA LEU A 219 4.96 -19.12 24.32
C LEU A 219 4.08 -20.26 23.81
N VAL A 220 3.89 -20.37 22.48
CA VAL A 220 3.09 -21.44 21.84
C VAL A 220 3.59 -22.84 22.20
N LYS A 221 4.91 -23.06 22.23
CA LYS A 221 5.53 -24.36 22.54
C LYS A 221 5.68 -24.62 24.05
N GLY A 222 5.66 -23.57 24.86
CA GLY A 222 5.75 -23.59 26.32
C GLY A 222 4.40 -23.36 26.99
N ASP A 223 4.18 -22.15 27.51
CA ASP A 223 3.05 -21.82 28.38
C ASP A 223 1.66 -21.97 27.71
N LEU A 224 1.56 -21.82 26.38
CA LEU A 224 0.32 -21.97 25.61
C LEU A 224 0.21 -23.34 24.92
N LYS A 225 1.10 -24.28 25.25
CA LYS A 225 1.11 -25.63 24.67
C LYS A 225 -0.24 -26.34 24.86
N GLY A 226 -0.75 -26.93 23.78
CA GLY A 226 -2.02 -27.64 23.78
C GLY A 226 -3.27 -26.75 23.71
N ARG A 227 -3.15 -25.42 23.66
CA ARG A 227 -4.29 -24.49 23.54
C ARG A 227 -4.74 -24.23 22.09
N GLU A 228 -4.41 -25.17 21.19
CA GLU A 228 -4.64 -25.10 19.74
C GLU A 228 -4.04 -23.82 19.10
N LEU A 229 -2.76 -23.55 19.41
CA LEU A 229 -1.95 -22.48 18.78
C LEU A 229 -0.62 -23.00 18.16
N ASP A 230 -0.25 -24.28 18.32
CA ASP A 230 0.93 -24.81 17.62
C ASP A 230 0.58 -25.22 16.20
N TRP A 231 0.63 -24.25 15.28
CA TRP A 231 0.35 -24.41 13.86
C TRP A 231 1.15 -25.54 13.20
N THR A 232 2.36 -25.85 13.71
CA THR A 232 3.18 -26.96 13.17
C THR A 232 2.59 -28.34 13.46
N THR A 233 1.64 -28.42 14.40
CA THR A 233 0.92 -29.64 14.78
C THR A 233 -0.54 -29.66 14.31
N MET A 234 -1.02 -28.57 13.69
CA MET A 234 -2.40 -28.49 13.24
C MET A 234 -2.62 -29.29 11.95
N PRO A 235 -3.76 -30.00 11.81
CA PRO A 235 -4.16 -30.53 10.52
C PRO A 235 -4.52 -29.35 9.60
N ALA A 236 -3.88 -29.26 8.43
CA ALA A 236 -4.21 -28.24 7.44
C ALA A 236 -5.62 -28.49 6.89
N SER A 237 -6.59 -27.62 7.19
CA SER A 237 -7.99 -27.90 6.82
C SER A 237 -8.14 -28.09 5.31
N THR A 238 -8.77 -29.19 4.92
CA THR A 238 -9.00 -29.54 3.52
C THR A 238 -10.35 -28.98 3.05
N PRO A 239 -10.51 -28.66 1.74
CA PRO A 239 -11.81 -28.28 1.20
C PRO A 239 -12.90 -29.31 1.50
N GLY A 240 -12.56 -30.60 1.56
CA GLY A 240 -13.49 -31.68 1.94
C GLY A 240 -14.03 -31.55 3.36
N GLU A 241 -13.21 -31.15 4.34
CA GLU A 241 -13.65 -30.92 5.72
C GLU A 241 -14.54 -29.67 5.86
N LEU A 242 -14.26 -28.63 5.06
CA LEU A 242 -15.09 -27.42 5.00
C LEU A 242 -16.45 -27.67 4.34
N ILE A 243 -16.52 -28.63 3.41
CA ILE A 243 -17.77 -29.08 2.78
C ILE A 243 -18.55 -30.04 3.70
N SER A 244 -17.87 -30.91 4.46
CA SER A 244 -18.52 -31.92 5.32
C SER A 244 -19.00 -31.41 6.69
N GLY A 245 -18.79 -30.12 7.01
CA GLY A 245 -19.12 -29.51 8.31
C GLY A 245 -20.61 -29.51 8.71
N SER A 246 -21.50 -30.06 7.89
CA SER A 246 -22.92 -30.28 8.21
C SER A 246 -23.23 -31.59 8.94
N VAL A 247 -22.25 -32.49 9.13
CA VAL A 247 -22.44 -33.77 9.84
C VAL A 247 -21.40 -33.91 10.97
N HIS A 248 -21.83 -34.52 12.09
CA HIS A 248 -21.09 -34.53 13.35
C HIS A 248 -19.65 -35.06 13.26
N ARG A 249 -18.71 -34.39 13.95
CA ARG A 249 -17.36 -34.91 14.20
C ARG A 249 -17.40 -36.15 15.10
N THR A 250 -17.32 -37.34 14.51
CA THR A 250 -16.76 -38.53 15.14
C THR A 250 -15.40 -38.84 14.50
N LYS A 251 -14.38 -39.13 15.32
CA LYS A 251 -13.02 -39.44 14.84
C LYS A 251 -13.01 -40.76 14.05
N PRO A 252 -12.23 -40.84 12.96
CA PRO A 252 -11.53 -42.07 12.60
C PRO A 252 -10.01 -41.90 12.66
N ALA A 253 -9.31 -43.05 12.66
CA ALA A 253 -7.88 -43.13 12.92
C ALA A 253 -6.98 -42.85 11.71
N ALA A 254 -5.68 -42.75 12.01
CA ALA A 254 -4.57 -42.48 11.11
C ALA A 254 -4.59 -43.19 9.74
N ARG A 255 -4.16 -42.46 8.70
CA ARG A 255 -3.48 -43.04 7.53
C ARG A 255 -2.28 -42.17 7.12
N GLN A 256 -1.16 -42.85 6.86
CA GLN A 256 0.11 -42.28 6.40
C GLN A 256 0.13 -42.02 4.89
N ALA A 257 1.08 -41.18 4.47
CA ALA A 257 1.54 -40.93 3.09
C ALA A 257 0.47 -40.32 2.15
N PHE A 258 0.75 -39.21 1.45
CA PHE A 258 1.91 -39.04 0.57
C PHE A 258 2.40 -37.58 0.54
N CYS A 259 3.71 -37.40 0.62
CA CYS A 259 4.38 -36.19 0.17
C CYS A 259 5.54 -36.60 -0.74
N LYS A 260 5.40 -36.35 -2.04
CA LYS A 260 6.46 -36.35 -3.07
C LYS A 260 5.81 -36.06 -4.42
N TYR A 261 6.15 -34.93 -5.02
CA TYR A 261 6.32 -34.83 -6.47
C TYR A 261 7.50 -33.90 -6.76
N GLY A 262 8.68 -34.51 -6.83
CA GLY A 262 9.77 -33.97 -7.65
C GLY A 262 9.58 -34.45 -9.09
N SER A 263 10.24 -33.76 -10.00
CA SER A 263 10.27 -33.98 -11.45
C SER A 263 10.33 -35.44 -11.93
N THR A 264 9.48 -35.79 -12.90
CA THR A 264 9.87 -36.57 -14.09
C THR A 264 9.03 -36.11 -15.29
N GLN A 265 9.68 -35.90 -16.44
CA GLN A 265 8.98 -35.82 -17.73
C GLN A 265 8.52 -37.22 -18.14
N SER A 266 7.31 -37.33 -18.67
CA SER A 266 6.96 -38.38 -19.63
C SER A 266 5.83 -37.87 -20.52
N GLU A 267 6.10 -37.76 -21.81
CA GLU A 267 5.11 -37.39 -22.82
C GLU A 267 3.98 -38.43 -22.86
N ARG A 268 2.73 -37.95 -22.96
CA ARG A 268 1.61 -38.75 -23.46
C ARG A 268 0.74 -37.88 -24.35
N GLU A 269 0.59 -38.33 -25.59
CA GLU A 269 -0.23 -37.70 -26.62
C GLU A 269 -1.69 -37.59 -26.15
N TRP A 270 -2.28 -36.42 -26.32
CA TRP A 270 -3.73 -36.26 -26.25
C TRP A 270 -4.29 -36.46 -27.65
N LYS A 271 -5.26 -37.37 -27.82
CA LYS A 271 -5.97 -37.57 -29.08
C LYS A 271 -7.37 -36.98 -28.99
N ASP A 272 -7.74 -36.15 -29.96
CA ASP A 272 -9.10 -35.65 -30.13
C ASP A 272 -10.06 -36.78 -30.52
N PRO A 273 -11.26 -36.84 -29.91
CA PRO A 273 -12.45 -37.43 -30.52
C PRO A 273 -13.17 -36.37 -31.38
N ALA A 274 -13.47 -36.74 -32.61
CA ALA A 274 -14.08 -35.86 -33.60
C ALA A 274 -15.58 -35.55 -33.34
N GLU A 275 -16.07 -34.57 -34.10
CA GLU A 275 -17.46 -34.10 -34.18
C GLU A 275 -18.44 -35.20 -34.61
N GLU A 276 -19.70 -35.12 -34.14
CA GLU A 276 -20.86 -35.24 -35.04
C GLU A 276 -22.16 -34.65 -34.45
N ASN A 277 -22.57 -33.52 -35.04
CA ASN A 277 -23.90 -33.24 -35.61
C ASN A 277 -25.20 -33.58 -34.84
N LEU A 278 -25.96 -32.54 -34.49
CA LEU A 278 -27.42 -32.48 -34.72
C LEU A 278 -27.81 -31.08 -35.24
N LYS A 279 -28.82 -31.04 -36.13
CA LYS A 279 -29.05 -29.93 -37.09
C LYS A 279 -30.15 -28.94 -36.69
N GLU A 280 -30.11 -27.83 -37.42
CA GLU A 280 -31.05 -26.70 -37.56
C GLU A 280 -32.54 -27.09 -37.66
N ASP A 281 -33.43 -26.14 -37.32
CA ASP A 281 -34.26 -25.50 -38.36
C ASP A 281 -34.75 -24.09 -37.92
N VAL A 282 -35.17 -23.27 -38.89
CA VAL A 282 -35.43 -21.82 -38.79
C VAL A 282 -36.86 -21.47 -39.20
N THR A 283 -37.52 -20.54 -38.51
CA THR A 283 -38.63 -19.76 -39.11
C THR A 283 -38.68 -18.30 -38.64
N SER A 284 -38.71 -17.38 -39.62
CA SER A 284 -39.02 -15.95 -39.43
C SER A 284 -40.50 -15.67 -39.76
N PRO A 285 -41.07 -14.57 -39.26
CA PRO A 285 -41.58 -13.52 -40.19
C PRO A 285 -41.39 -12.09 -39.62
N LYS A 286 -41.49 -10.97 -40.35
CA LYS A 286 -41.69 -10.67 -41.79
C LYS A 286 -41.19 -9.22 -42.04
N LYS A 287 -40.91 -8.87 -43.30
CA LYS A 287 -40.71 -7.49 -43.80
C LYS A 287 -41.63 -7.27 -45.01
N GLU A 288 -42.03 -6.01 -45.21
CA GLU A 288 -42.45 -5.35 -46.47
C GLU A 288 -43.17 -4.02 -46.09
N ASP A 289 -43.25 -2.93 -46.88
CA ASP A 289 -42.31 -2.16 -47.74
C ASP A 289 -43.19 -1.11 -48.51
N VAL A 290 -42.75 0.01 -49.12
CA VAL A 290 -41.48 0.77 -49.23
C VAL A 290 -41.81 2.21 -49.72
N SER A 291 -41.00 3.25 -49.41
CA SER A 291 -40.79 4.41 -50.33
C SER A 291 -39.70 5.42 -49.91
N ASP A 292 -38.57 5.37 -50.63
CA ASP A 292 -37.77 6.46 -51.21
C ASP A 292 -37.28 7.71 -50.44
N SER A 293 -36.15 8.20 -50.96
CA SER A 293 -35.12 9.00 -50.31
C SER A 293 -34.94 10.41 -50.90
N GLU A 294 -34.67 11.37 -50.01
CA GLU A 294 -33.60 12.39 -50.14
C GLU A 294 -33.64 13.49 -51.25
N PRO A 295 -32.77 14.53 -51.21
CA PRO A 295 -31.97 15.08 -50.09
C PRO A 295 -32.03 16.63 -49.97
N VAL A 296 -31.13 17.19 -49.13
CA VAL A 296 -30.37 18.48 -49.31
C VAL A 296 -30.65 19.64 -48.32
N ASN A 297 -29.60 19.95 -47.55
CA ASN A 297 -29.20 21.22 -46.91
C ASN A 297 -30.20 22.04 -46.07
N LYS A 298 -29.94 22.10 -44.77
CA LYS A 298 -29.66 23.39 -44.10
C LYS A 298 -28.83 23.21 -42.82
N ALA A 299 -27.88 24.11 -42.62
CA ALA A 299 -27.14 24.22 -41.36
C ALA A 299 -28.06 24.69 -40.22
N PRO A 300 -27.94 24.16 -38.99
CA PRO A 300 -28.34 24.87 -37.78
C PRO A 300 -27.30 25.98 -37.56
N LYS A 301 -27.66 27.25 -37.65
CA LYS A 301 -28.30 28.03 -36.58
C LYS A 301 -27.56 27.87 -35.25
N THR A 302 -26.84 28.93 -34.90
CA THR A 302 -26.41 29.25 -33.54
C THR A 302 -27.62 29.24 -32.60
N GLU A 303 -27.67 28.24 -31.74
CA GLU A 303 -28.40 28.32 -30.48
C GLU A 303 -27.37 28.72 -29.42
N ASP A 304 -27.59 29.88 -28.82
CA ASP A 304 -26.79 30.34 -27.69
C ASP A 304 -27.09 29.42 -26.49
N VAL A 305 -26.28 28.39 -26.33
CA VAL A 305 -26.27 27.58 -25.12
C VAL A 305 -25.68 28.45 -24.01
N GLU A 306 -26.57 29.11 -23.26
CA GLU A 306 -26.27 29.61 -21.92
C GLU A 306 -25.68 28.45 -21.12
N LYS A 307 -24.34 28.45 -20.97
CA LYS A 307 -23.68 27.50 -20.07
C LYS A 307 -24.17 27.81 -18.67
N ASP A 308 -24.85 26.85 -18.06
CA ASP A 308 -25.26 26.88 -16.67
C ASP A 308 -24.00 26.78 -15.78
N THR A 309 -23.28 27.90 -15.65
CA THR A 309 -21.97 27.95 -15.00
C THR A 309 -22.14 27.94 -13.49
N LYS A 310 -22.08 26.74 -12.90
CA LYS A 310 -21.93 26.58 -11.45
C LYS A 310 -20.74 27.41 -10.94
N PRO A 311 -20.78 27.92 -9.69
CA PRO A 311 -19.72 28.75 -9.15
C PRO A 311 -18.36 28.04 -9.21
N LEU A 312 -17.32 28.77 -9.61
CA LEU A 312 -15.94 28.30 -9.75
C LEU A 312 -15.45 27.48 -8.54
N ALA A 313 -15.86 27.88 -7.33
CA ALA A 313 -15.60 27.16 -6.08
C ALA A 313 -16.05 25.69 -6.12
N SER A 314 -17.26 25.40 -6.62
CA SER A 314 -17.81 24.03 -6.69
C SER A 314 -17.06 23.14 -7.70
N VAL A 315 -16.54 23.74 -8.78
CA VAL A 315 -15.70 23.03 -9.76
C VAL A 315 -14.39 22.61 -9.11
N ILE A 316 -13.79 23.51 -8.32
CA ILE A 316 -12.53 23.26 -7.61
C ILE A 316 -12.74 22.25 -6.48
N GLU A 317 -13.83 22.34 -5.72
CA GLU A 317 -14.21 21.37 -4.68
C GLU A 317 -14.38 19.96 -5.27
N TRP A 318 -15.02 19.84 -6.44
CA TRP A 318 -15.11 18.56 -7.13
C TRP A 318 -13.72 18.06 -7.59
N LEU A 319 -12.89 18.91 -8.21
CA LEU A 319 -11.57 18.53 -8.71
C LEU A 319 -10.56 18.08 -7.63
N VAL A 320 -10.74 18.49 -6.37
CA VAL A 320 -9.94 17.99 -5.24
C VAL A 320 -10.49 16.70 -4.62
N SER A 321 -11.77 16.39 -4.86
CA SER A 321 -12.46 15.22 -4.30
C SER A 321 -11.83 13.89 -4.74
N ASP A 322 -12.08 12.84 -3.97
CA ASP A 322 -11.64 11.49 -4.32
C ASP A 322 -12.38 10.95 -5.55
N GLU A 323 -13.64 11.33 -5.80
CA GLU A 323 -14.38 10.91 -7.01
C GLU A 323 -13.68 11.40 -8.29
N ALA A 324 -13.26 12.66 -8.33
CA ALA A 324 -12.54 13.22 -9.47
C ALA A 324 -11.15 12.59 -9.62
N PHE A 325 -10.48 12.32 -8.50
CA PHE A 325 -9.17 11.68 -8.48
C PHE A 325 -9.21 10.22 -8.97
N ASP A 326 -10.18 9.43 -8.53
CA ASP A 326 -10.41 8.04 -8.97
C ASP A 326 -10.81 7.99 -10.46
N LEU A 327 -11.59 8.98 -10.92
CA LEU A 327 -11.91 9.11 -12.33
C LEU A 327 -10.65 9.39 -13.17
N ALA A 328 -9.75 10.25 -12.66
CA ALA A 328 -8.47 10.61 -13.27
C ALA A 328 -7.41 9.51 -13.16
N ASN A 329 -7.48 8.64 -12.14
CA ASN A 329 -6.49 7.61 -11.80
C ASN A 329 -7.17 6.25 -11.53
N PRO A 330 -7.85 5.64 -12.52
CA PRO A 330 -8.62 4.42 -12.31
C PRO A 330 -7.74 3.23 -11.92
N GLU A 331 -8.24 2.38 -11.00
CA GLU A 331 -7.53 1.19 -10.52
C GLU A 331 -6.99 0.29 -11.65
N ILE A 332 -5.75 -0.16 -11.49
CA ILE A 332 -5.13 -1.13 -12.39
C ILE A 332 -5.57 -2.53 -11.97
N VAL A 333 -6.62 -3.05 -12.62
CA VAL A 333 -7.11 -4.42 -12.41
C VAL A 333 -5.97 -5.43 -12.65
N HIS A 334 -5.68 -6.24 -11.64
CA HIS A 334 -4.65 -7.27 -11.71
C HIS A 334 -5.00 -8.30 -12.81
N GLY A 335 -4.05 -8.62 -13.68
CA GLY A 335 -4.22 -9.66 -14.72
C GLY A 335 -4.64 -9.19 -16.12
N LYS A 336 -4.43 -7.91 -16.52
CA LYS A 336 -4.59 -7.48 -17.93
C LYS A 336 -3.36 -6.74 -18.48
N GLY A 337 -2.31 -7.50 -18.76
CA GLY A 337 -1.18 -7.09 -19.59
C GLY A 337 -0.69 -8.22 -20.51
N GLU A 338 -1.52 -9.24 -20.74
CA GLU A 338 -1.15 -10.48 -21.46
C GLU A 338 -1.63 -10.51 -22.92
N ILE A 339 -2.38 -9.49 -23.36
CA ILE A 339 -2.95 -9.39 -24.72
C ILE A 339 -2.44 -8.13 -25.46
N ASP A 340 -1.44 -7.43 -24.89
CA ASP A 340 -0.85 -6.21 -25.48
C ASP A 340 0.36 -6.52 -26.39
N MET A 341 0.70 -7.80 -26.54
CA MET A 341 1.66 -8.30 -27.53
C MET A 341 0.89 -9.25 -28.45
N ALA A 342 1.03 -9.08 -29.77
CA ALA A 342 0.50 -10.05 -30.72
C ALA A 342 1.10 -11.43 -30.46
N ALA A 343 0.30 -12.49 -30.62
CA ALA A 343 0.61 -13.88 -30.24
C ALA A 343 1.81 -14.53 -30.98
N GLU A 344 2.51 -13.76 -31.82
CA GLU A 344 3.65 -14.18 -32.64
C GLU A 344 4.99 -13.60 -32.18
N ALA A 345 4.99 -12.71 -31.18
CA ALA A 345 6.21 -12.22 -30.55
C ALA A 345 6.81 -13.30 -29.64
N GLN A 346 7.50 -14.27 -30.26
CA GLN A 346 8.16 -15.41 -29.61
C GLN A 346 8.81 -15.03 -28.27
N ASP A 347 8.38 -15.72 -27.22
CA ASP A 347 8.95 -15.58 -25.88
C ASP A 347 10.41 -16.04 -25.93
N LYS A 348 11.35 -15.08 -25.96
CA LYS A 348 12.77 -15.39 -26.06
C LYS A 348 13.21 -16.03 -24.75
N THR A 349 13.70 -17.27 -24.84
CA THR A 349 14.29 -17.98 -23.72
C THR A 349 15.32 -17.12 -22.99
N PRO A 350 15.45 -17.24 -21.65
CA PRO A 350 16.46 -16.50 -20.89
C PRO A 350 17.85 -16.72 -21.50
N PRO A 351 18.63 -15.65 -21.79
CA PRO A 351 20.00 -15.81 -22.25
C PRO A 351 20.86 -16.43 -21.14
N SER A 352 21.84 -17.26 -21.50
CA SER A 352 22.86 -17.74 -20.56
C SER A 352 23.77 -16.58 -20.12
N GLU A 353 24.46 -16.77 -18.99
CA GLU A 353 25.28 -15.77 -18.25
C GLU A 353 26.46 -15.13 -19.02
N THR A 354 26.58 -15.32 -20.33
CA THR A 354 27.68 -14.83 -21.18
C THR A 354 27.24 -14.24 -22.53
N ALA A 355 25.94 -14.10 -22.79
CA ALA A 355 25.41 -13.68 -24.10
C ALA A 355 25.47 -12.15 -24.35
N GLY A 356 26.64 -11.64 -24.76
CA GLY A 356 26.82 -10.25 -25.17
C GLY A 356 27.07 -10.03 -26.66
N LYS A 357 26.06 -9.59 -27.42
CA LYS A 357 26.16 -8.63 -28.57
C LYS A 357 24.77 -8.29 -29.16
N LYS A 358 24.71 -7.16 -29.87
CA LYS A 358 23.49 -6.49 -30.38
C LYS A 358 22.80 -7.24 -31.53
N ASP A 359 21.53 -6.92 -31.76
CA ASP A 359 21.11 -6.26 -33.02
C ASP A 359 19.80 -5.48 -32.86
N GLU A 360 19.64 -4.42 -33.66
CA GLU A 360 18.48 -3.50 -33.67
C GLU A 360 17.44 -3.91 -34.71
N LYS A 361 16.14 -3.65 -34.45
CA LYS A 361 15.22 -3.11 -35.48
C LYS A 361 13.88 -2.59 -34.96
N GLU A 362 13.52 -1.44 -35.55
CA GLU A 362 12.21 -0.83 -35.87
C GLU A 362 10.95 -1.08 -35.00
N THR A 363 10.27 0.03 -34.69
CA THR A 363 8.93 0.08 -34.09
C THR A 363 7.98 0.90 -34.97
N GLN A 364 6.71 0.51 -35.03
CA GLN A 364 5.60 1.35 -35.52
C GLN A 364 4.45 1.40 -34.50
N PRO A 365 3.54 2.41 -34.57
CA PRO A 365 3.01 3.01 -33.34
C PRO A 365 1.53 2.72 -33.04
N THR A 366 1.25 2.29 -31.81
CA THR A 366 -0.11 2.20 -31.21
C THR A 366 -0.14 2.70 -29.75
N THR A 367 0.88 3.40 -29.30
CA THR A 367 1.39 3.31 -27.91
C THR A 367 0.79 4.27 -26.88
N LEU A 368 -0.14 5.17 -27.22
CA LEU A 368 -0.58 6.24 -26.30
C LEU A 368 -1.36 5.76 -25.05
N ARG A 369 -2.27 4.78 -25.15
CA ARG A 369 -2.88 4.15 -23.95
C ARG A 369 -1.89 3.23 -23.22
N HIS A 370 -0.98 2.61 -23.97
CA HIS A 370 -0.11 1.54 -23.48
C HIS A 370 1.05 2.09 -22.62
N SER A 371 1.62 3.24 -22.98
CA SER A 371 2.82 3.77 -22.32
C SER A 371 2.60 4.22 -20.87
N HIS A 372 1.45 4.81 -20.53
CA HIS A 372 1.18 5.28 -19.15
C HIS A 372 1.03 4.10 -18.18
N ARG A 373 0.21 3.09 -18.56
CA ARG A 373 0.01 1.87 -17.76
C ARG A 373 1.28 1.03 -17.66
N LEU A 374 2.08 0.96 -18.72
CA LEU A 374 3.40 0.32 -18.68
C LEU A 374 4.35 1.02 -17.72
N GLY A 375 4.33 2.36 -17.68
CA GLY A 375 5.05 3.17 -16.71
C GLY A 375 4.62 2.89 -15.27
N LEU A 376 3.32 2.95 -14.98
CA LEU A 376 2.77 2.65 -13.65
C LEU A 376 3.09 1.22 -13.19
N ARG A 377 2.99 0.22 -14.08
CA ARG A 377 3.42 -1.16 -13.77
C ARG A 377 4.91 -1.22 -13.44
N THR A 378 5.76 -0.51 -14.19
CA THR A 378 7.21 -0.46 -13.93
C THR A 378 7.51 0.15 -12.56
N ILE A 379 6.84 1.25 -12.21
CA ILE A 379 6.95 1.90 -10.89
C ILE A 379 6.47 0.96 -9.78
N GLN A 380 5.32 0.31 -9.96
CA GLN A 380 4.78 -0.64 -8.98
C GLN A 380 5.70 -1.86 -8.78
N THR A 381 6.21 -2.46 -9.84
CA THR A 381 7.17 -3.58 -9.74
C THR A 381 8.47 -3.15 -9.06
N LEU A 382 8.94 -1.92 -9.31
CA LEU A 382 10.17 -1.39 -8.73
C LEU A 382 10.05 -1.12 -7.22
N LEU A 383 8.97 -0.46 -6.77
CA LEU A 383 8.79 0.00 -5.38
C LEU A 383 8.30 -1.08 -4.39
N ASN A 384 7.77 -2.21 -4.90
CA ASN A 384 7.12 -3.25 -4.10
C ASN A 384 7.94 -4.56 -4.06
N PRO A 385 7.63 -5.47 -3.11
CA PRO A 385 8.22 -6.81 -3.09
C PRO A 385 8.01 -7.54 -4.43
N PRO A 386 9.01 -8.30 -4.93
CA PRO A 386 10.25 -8.67 -4.24
C PRO A 386 11.41 -7.66 -4.39
N PHE A 387 11.24 -6.56 -5.12
CA PHE A 387 12.36 -5.69 -5.50
C PHE A 387 12.58 -4.51 -4.57
N SER A 388 11.52 -3.82 -4.16
CA SER A 388 11.52 -2.78 -3.13
C SER A 388 12.59 -1.67 -3.27
N ILE A 389 13.01 -1.34 -4.51
CA ILE A 389 13.96 -0.24 -4.75
C ILE A 389 13.26 1.09 -4.43
N ARG A 390 13.70 1.81 -3.41
CA ARG A 390 13.06 3.04 -2.92
C ARG A 390 14.03 4.22 -2.75
N THR A 391 15.32 3.94 -2.63
CA THR A 391 16.42 4.90 -2.45
C THR A 391 17.38 4.88 -3.64
N LEU A 392 18.31 5.84 -3.75
CA LEU A 392 19.34 5.78 -4.80
C LEU A 392 20.39 4.71 -4.50
N SER A 393 20.62 4.39 -3.23
CA SER A 393 21.42 3.24 -2.79
C SER A 393 20.82 1.93 -3.28
N ASP A 394 19.49 1.70 -3.15
CA ASP A 394 18.85 0.50 -3.71
C ASP A 394 19.03 0.39 -5.24
N VAL A 395 19.00 1.53 -5.94
CA VAL A 395 19.20 1.60 -7.40
C VAL A 395 20.63 1.16 -7.78
N ASP A 396 21.61 1.43 -6.94
CA ASP A 396 23.02 1.03 -7.14
C ASP A 396 23.31 -0.40 -6.69
N GLU A 397 22.80 -0.81 -5.52
CA GLU A 397 22.93 -2.17 -5.00
C GLU A 397 22.33 -3.21 -5.97
N ALA A 398 21.20 -2.86 -6.61
CA ALA A 398 20.62 -3.67 -7.68
C ALA A 398 21.54 -3.80 -8.91
N GLY A 399 22.43 -2.83 -9.14
CA GLY A 399 23.32 -2.77 -10.30
C GLY A 399 22.57 -2.81 -11.64
N PHE A 400 23.28 -3.05 -12.74
CA PHE A 400 22.63 -3.13 -14.05
C PHE A 400 21.66 -4.34 -14.15
N GLU A 401 22.07 -5.53 -13.68
CA GLU A 401 21.26 -6.75 -13.86
C GLU A 401 20.04 -6.81 -12.91
N GLY A 402 20.11 -6.29 -11.68
CA GLY A 402 18.94 -6.17 -10.81
C GLY A 402 17.92 -5.17 -11.37
N ARG A 403 18.39 -4.00 -11.86
CA ARG A 403 17.55 -3.05 -12.59
C ARG A 403 16.93 -3.69 -13.84
N ARG A 404 17.70 -4.47 -14.60
CA ARG A 404 17.21 -5.21 -15.79
C ARG A 404 16.19 -6.29 -15.44
N LYS A 405 16.36 -7.01 -14.33
CA LYS A 405 15.40 -7.99 -13.81
C LYS A 405 14.06 -7.36 -13.43
N ILE A 406 14.07 -6.15 -12.85
CA ILE A 406 12.85 -5.36 -12.61
C ILE A 406 12.16 -5.03 -13.93
N MET A 407 12.91 -4.56 -14.93
CA MET A 407 12.35 -4.27 -16.26
C MET A 407 11.81 -5.51 -16.97
N TRP A 408 12.36 -6.68 -16.67
CA TRP A 408 11.85 -7.97 -17.14
C TRP A 408 10.51 -8.32 -16.49
N GLU A 409 10.41 -8.27 -15.16
CA GLU A 409 9.18 -8.57 -14.42
C GLU A 409 8.06 -7.56 -14.72
N ALA A 410 8.41 -6.28 -14.85
CA ALA A 410 7.51 -5.22 -15.32
C ALA A 410 7.12 -5.37 -16.81
N ARG A 411 7.64 -6.40 -17.50
CA ARG A 411 7.47 -6.70 -18.94
C ARG A 411 7.61 -5.44 -19.80
N THR A 412 8.68 -4.64 -19.61
CA THR A 412 8.88 -3.41 -20.39
C THR A 412 9.38 -3.69 -21.81
N GLN A 413 9.13 -2.77 -22.75
CA GLN A 413 9.49 -2.94 -24.15
C GLN A 413 11.00 -2.81 -24.40
N HIS A 414 11.67 -1.88 -23.72
CA HIS A 414 13.09 -1.58 -23.91
C HIS A 414 13.85 -1.80 -22.60
N LYS A 415 13.91 -3.06 -22.13
CA LYS A 415 14.36 -3.44 -20.78
C LYS A 415 15.76 -2.95 -20.47
N GLU A 416 16.71 -3.22 -21.37
CA GLU A 416 18.12 -2.85 -21.26
C GLU A 416 18.30 -1.32 -21.23
N LYS A 417 17.58 -0.62 -22.11
CA LYS A 417 17.62 0.85 -22.18
C LYS A 417 17.04 1.49 -20.91
N THR A 418 15.91 0.98 -20.42
CA THR A 418 15.24 1.51 -19.22
C THR A 418 16.07 1.23 -17.96
N ALA A 419 16.69 0.05 -17.86
CA ALA A 419 17.61 -0.30 -16.77
C ALA A 419 18.90 0.54 -16.77
N ALA A 420 19.40 0.90 -17.96
CA ALA A 420 20.51 1.86 -18.10
C ALA A 420 20.08 3.27 -17.70
N GLN A 421 18.93 3.76 -18.18
CA GLN A 421 18.39 5.08 -17.84
C GLN A 421 18.08 5.26 -16.35
N LEU A 422 17.66 4.19 -15.66
CA LEU A 422 17.47 4.22 -14.21
C LEU A 422 18.79 4.38 -13.45
N GLY A 423 19.89 3.82 -13.98
CA GLY A 423 21.24 4.07 -13.46
C GLY A 423 21.74 5.48 -13.79
N ASP A 424 21.60 5.92 -15.05
CA ASP A 424 21.94 7.28 -15.48
C ASP A 424 21.21 8.34 -14.61
N LEU A 425 19.97 8.06 -14.20
CA LEU A 425 19.17 8.90 -13.30
C LEU A 425 19.79 8.99 -11.90
N ALA A 426 20.14 7.86 -11.27
CA ALA A 426 20.76 7.86 -9.94
C ALA A 426 22.13 8.55 -9.94
N THR A 427 22.97 8.30 -10.94
CA THR A 427 24.25 9.00 -11.12
C THR A 427 24.04 10.51 -11.28
N GLY A 428 23.13 10.93 -12.16
CA GLY A 428 22.88 12.35 -12.41
C GLY A 428 22.32 13.10 -11.19
N ILE A 429 21.47 12.46 -10.37
CA ILE A 429 20.99 13.06 -9.12
C ILE A 429 22.15 13.26 -8.12
N ARG A 430 23.04 12.26 -7.95
CA ARG A 430 24.23 12.41 -7.10
C ARG A 430 25.14 13.53 -7.58
N GLU A 431 25.44 13.61 -8.88
CA GLU A 431 26.27 14.68 -9.44
C GLU A 431 25.69 16.08 -9.16
N ILE A 432 24.37 16.23 -9.26
CA ILE A 432 23.66 17.48 -8.94
C ILE A 432 23.76 17.83 -7.45
N CYS A 433 23.69 16.82 -6.58
CA CYS A 433 23.84 16.94 -5.12
C CYS A 433 25.31 16.85 -4.66
N GLY A 434 26.26 17.18 -5.54
CA GLY A 434 27.68 17.32 -5.18
C GLY A 434 28.43 16.01 -4.92
N ASN A 435 27.86 14.87 -5.36
CA ASN A 435 28.25 13.52 -4.98
C ASN A 435 28.11 13.25 -3.47
N SER A 436 27.05 13.78 -2.85
CA SER A 436 26.66 13.36 -1.51
C SER A 436 26.27 11.88 -1.50
N ASP A 437 26.75 11.16 -0.47
CA ASP A 437 26.32 9.80 -0.13
C ASP A 437 25.17 9.81 0.91
N ASP A 438 24.68 10.99 1.30
CA ASP A 438 23.57 11.16 2.24
C ASP A 438 22.22 11.02 1.50
N GLU A 439 21.40 10.04 1.88
CA GLU A 439 20.10 9.81 1.24
C GLU A 439 19.08 10.91 1.53
N ASP A 440 19.23 11.71 2.59
CA ASP A 440 18.35 12.86 2.85
C ASP A 440 18.67 13.99 1.84
N ASP A 441 19.95 14.29 1.59
CA ASP A 441 20.39 15.20 0.50
C ASP A 441 19.84 14.79 -0.87
N LEU A 442 19.90 13.48 -1.16
CA LEU A 442 19.53 12.91 -2.45
C LEU A 442 18.01 12.85 -2.64
N SER A 443 17.25 12.54 -1.60
CA SER A 443 15.79 12.45 -1.64
C SER A 443 15.12 13.83 -1.62
N GLU A 444 15.69 14.81 -0.91
CA GLU A 444 15.23 16.22 -0.95
C GLU A 444 15.74 16.98 -2.19
N LEU A 445 16.67 16.41 -2.96
CA LEU A 445 17.39 17.07 -4.05
C LEU A 445 18.03 18.39 -3.59
N SER A 446 18.77 18.34 -2.48
CA SER A 446 19.36 19.51 -1.83
C SER A 446 20.23 20.34 -2.79
N GLY A 447 20.96 19.67 -3.69
CA GLY A 447 21.74 20.31 -4.75
C GLY A 447 20.92 21.10 -5.79
N VAL A 448 19.63 20.82 -5.95
CA VAL A 448 18.69 21.64 -6.73
C VAL A 448 18.10 22.75 -5.84
N ARG A 449 17.67 22.42 -4.62
CA ARG A 449 17.12 23.39 -3.64
C ARG A 449 18.05 24.59 -3.43
N VAL A 450 19.34 24.35 -3.19
CA VAL A 450 20.34 25.40 -2.99
C VAL A 450 20.49 26.31 -4.22
N ARG A 451 20.31 25.79 -5.44
CA ARG A 451 20.43 26.58 -6.70
C ARG A 451 19.23 27.46 -6.98
N ILE A 452 18.06 27.16 -6.41
CA ILE A 452 16.83 27.95 -6.59
C ILE A 452 16.51 28.87 -5.41
N GLN A 453 17.16 28.67 -4.25
CA GLN A 453 16.88 29.42 -3.04
C GLN A 453 17.00 30.93 -3.27
N GLY A 454 15.90 31.66 -3.03
CA GLY A 454 15.83 33.12 -3.21
C GLY A 454 15.70 33.60 -4.66
N LYS A 455 15.58 32.72 -5.65
CA LYS A 455 15.26 33.10 -7.04
C LYS A 455 13.76 33.36 -7.21
N GLY A 456 13.42 34.20 -8.18
CA GLY A 456 12.02 34.40 -8.59
C GLY A 456 11.50 33.23 -9.44
N THR A 457 10.18 33.03 -9.46
CA THR A 457 9.52 31.84 -10.04
C THR A 457 10.03 31.42 -11.43
N VAL A 458 10.07 32.37 -12.38
CA VAL A 458 10.51 32.10 -13.75
C VAL A 458 11.99 31.67 -13.81
N GLU A 459 12.84 32.22 -12.94
CA GLU A 459 14.25 31.90 -12.87
C GLU A 459 14.49 30.54 -12.20
N ALA A 460 13.76 30.24 -11.12
CA ALA A 460 13.80 28.95 -10.44
C ALA A 460 13.30 27.80 -11.32
N GLN A 461 12.16 27.98 -12.03
CA GLN A 461 11.65 27.01 -13.01
C GLN A 461 12.66 26.78 -14.15
N LYS A 462 13.31 27.84 -14.63
CA LYS A 462 14.37 27.72 -15.64
C LYS A 462 15.58 26.96 -15.11
N GLU A 463 16.09 27.31 -13.92
CA GLU A 463 17.22 26.64 -13.27
C GLU A 463 16.95 25.14 -13.09
N ILE A 464 15.78 24.75 -12.57
CA ILE A 464 15.35 23.34 -12.48
C ILE A 464 15.34 22.69 -13.85
N GLY A 465 14.81 23.40 -14.85
CA GLY A 465 14.80 22.94 -16.23
C GLY A 465 16.19 22.73 -16.84
N ASP A 466 17.17 23.55 -16.49
CA ASP A 466 18.52 23.45 -17.04
C ASP A 466 19.37 22.43 -16.26
N VAL A 467 19.20 22.36 -14.94
CA VAL A 467 19.85 21.38 -14.05
C VAL A 467 19.34 19.97 -14.29
N LEU A 468 18.03 19.72 -14.32
CA LEU A 468 17.52 18.35 -14.49
C LEU A 468 17.77 17.78 -15.89
N LYS A 469 17.92 18.64 -16.91
CA LYS A 469 18.27 18.21 -18.28
C LYS A 469 19.73 17.75 -18.44
N THR A 470 20.61 17.96 -17.45
CA THR A 470 21.95 17.36 -17.47
C THR A 470 21.86 15.84 -17.30
N ILE A 471 20.84 15.35 -16.58
CA ILE A 471 20.58 13.92 -16.38
C ILE A 471 20.17 13.28 -17.71
N LYS A 472 20.98 12.33 -18.15
CA LYS A 472 20.77 11.59 -19.41
C LYS A 472 19.43 10.86 -19.41
N GLY A 473 18.55 11.30 -20.30
CA GLY A 473 17.19 10.74 -20.46
C GLY A 473 16.07 11.62 -19.91
N ILE A 474 16.37 12.67 -19.15
CA ILE A 474 15.37 13.67 -18.73
C ILE A 474 15.14 14.68 -19.86
N GLY A 475 13.97 14.58 -20.48
CA GLY A 475 13.47 15.57 -21.45
C GLY A 475 12.52 16.59 -20.80
N PRO A 476 12.12 17.66 -21.53
CA PRO A 476 11.25 18.71 -21.02
C PRO A 476 9.94 18.22 -20.38
N GLY A 477 9.36 17.12 -20.88
CA GLY A 477 8.16 16.51 -20.31
C GLY A 477 8.37 15.92 -18.91
N VAL A 478 9.55 15.38 -18.62
CA VAL A 478 9.89 14.85 -17.28
C VAL A 478 10.11 16.00 -16.30
N VAL A 479 10.80 17.07 -16.73
CA VAL A 479 10.94 18.30 -15.94
C VAL A 479 9.55 18.90 -15.63
N GLY A 480 8.64 18.93 -16.60
CA GLY A 480 7.25 19.40 -16.37
C GLY A 480 6.48 18.55 -15.35
N ILE A 481 6.66 17.22 -15.35
CA ILE A 481 6.09 16.34 -14.31
C ILE A 481 6.69 16.64 -12.93
N PHE A 482 8.01 16.85 -12.86
CA PHE A 482 8.71 17.20 -11.62
C PHE A 482 8.21 18.53 -11.04
N MET A 483 8.25 19.61 -11.83
CA MET A 483 7.81 20.95 -11.40
C MET A 483 6.33 20.96 -10.98
N ARG A 484 5.47 20.19 -11.66
CA ARG A 484 4.06 20.03 -11.26
C ARG A 484 3.90 19.51 -9.83
N ARG A 485 4.79 18.63 -9.37
CA ARG A 485 4.73 17.98 -8.06
C ARG A 485 5.39 18.79 -6.96
N VAL A 486 6.62 19.26 -7.17
CA VAL A 486 7.41 19.84 -6.08
C VAL A 486 6.90 21.20 -5.58
N GLN A 487 6.17 21.94 -6.40
CA GLN A 487 5.68 23.30 -6.10
C GLN A 487 4.75 23.42 -4.88
N GLY A 488 4.25 22.32 -4.29
CA GLY A 488 3.59 22.36 -2.99
C GLY A 488 4.55 22.85 -1.90
N ASP A 489 5.70 22.21 -1.82
CA ASP A 489 6.74 22.42 -0.80
C ASP A 489 7.90 23.29 -1.30
N TRP A 490 7.95 23.57 -2.60
CA TRP A 490 8.95 24.40 -3.28
C TRP A 490 8.28 25.69 -3.76
N GLY A 491 8.13 26.66 -2.87
CA GLY A 491 7.45 27.92 -3.15
C GLY A 491 8.06 28.70 -4.32
N GLU A 492 9.37 28.58 -4.53
CA GLU A 492 10.08 29.18 -5.66
C GLU A 492 9.69 28.58 -7.02
N VAL A 493 9.06 27.39 -7.06
CA VAL A 493 8.57 26.77 -8.31
C VAL A 493 7.14 27.21 -8.62
N PHE A 494 6.41 27.72 -7.63
CA PHE A 494 5.01 28.07 -7.76
C PHE A 494 4.80 29.46 -8.39
N PRO A 495 3.78 29.64 -9.26
CA PRO A 495 2.93 28.60 -9.85
C PRO A 495 3.53 28.04 -11.15
N PHE A 496 3.45 26.72 -11.31
CA PHE A 496 3.79 26.01 -12.54
C PHE A 496 2.59 25.20 -13.05
N ALA A 497 2.28 25.34 -14.34
CA ALA A 497 1.37 24.46 -15.07
C ALA A 497 1.94 24.22 -16.48
N ASP A 498 1.87 22.99 -16.97
CA ASP A 498 2.17 22.70 -18.37
C ASP A 498 0.92 22.86 -19.25
N GLU A 499 1.12 22.94 -20.56
CA GLU A 499 0.04 23.15 -21.54
C GLU A 499 -1.06 22.08 -21.45
N ARG A 500 -0.73 20.87 -20.97
CA ARG A 500 -1.71 19.81 -20.75
C ARG A 500 -2.63 20.13 -19.57
N GLY A 501 -2.07 20.56 -18.45
CA GLY A 501 -2.82 21.04 -17.29
C GLY A 501 -3.70 22.25 -17.64
N LEU A 502 -3.14 23.24 -18.35
CA LEU A 502 -3.87 24.45 -18.78
C LEU A 502 -5.01 24.13 -19.75
N LYS A 503 -4.80 23.24 -20.73
CA LYS A 503 -5.85 22.80 -21.66
C LYS A 503 -7.03 22.13 -20.92
N ALA A 504 -6.74 21.27 -19.96
CA ALA A 504 -7.77 20.67 -19.12
C ALA A 504 -8.48 21.75 -18.27
N ALA A 505 -7.73 22.65 -17.63
CA ALA A 505 -8.26 23.74 -16.81
C ALA A 505 -9.24 24.66 -17.59
N ARG A 506 -8.91 24.99 -18.85
CA ARG A 506 -9.81 25.73 -19.78
C ARG A 506 -11.13 25.00 -20.04
N SER A 507 -11.10 23.67 -20.10
CA SER A 507 -12.30 22.85 -20.32
C SER A 507 -13.27 22.90 -19.13
N PHE A 508 -12.74 23.09 -17.91
CA PHE A 508 -13.50 23.32 -16.68
C PHE A 508 -13.84 24.79 -16.42
N GLY A 509 -13.44 25.72 -17.30
CA GLY A 509 -13.66 27.16 -17.10
C GLY A 509 -12.86 27.77 -15.94
N LEU A 510 -11.78 27.11 -15.48
CA LEU A 510 -10.93 27.64 -14.41
C LEU A 510 -10.06 28.81 -14.87
N VAL A 511 -9.76 28.85 -16.18
CA VAL A 511 -8.93 29.84 -16.87
C VAL A 511 -9.44 30.01 -18.31
N GLY A 512 -9.23 31.19 -18.89
CA GLY A 512 -9.59 31.55 -20.26
C GLY A 512 -8.54 31.17 -21.31
N GLU A 513 -8.71 31.66 -22.55
CA GLU A 513 -7.68 31.57 -23.59
C GLU A 513 -6.60 32.62 -23.36
N GLY A 514 -5.33 32.21 -23.34
CA GLY A 514 -4.18 33.07 -23.05
C GLY A 514 -3.78 33.12 -21.58
N ASP A 515 -4.67 32.71 -20.68
CA ASP A 515 -4.42 32.58 -19.24
C ASP A 515 -3.40 31.46 -18.92
N GLY A 516 -2.56 31.70 -17.91
CA GLY A 516 -1.44 30.84 -17.53
C GLY A 516 -1.55 30.23 -16.13
N ALA A 517 -0.40 29.87 -15.57
CA ALA A 517 -0.29 29.26 -14.24
C ALA A 517 -0.72 30.21 -13.12
N ASP A 518 -0.46 31.51 -13.26
CA ASP A 518 -0.83 32.54 -12.28
C ASP A 518 -2.36 32.72 -12.18
N GLU A 519 -3.07 32.71 -13.31
CA GLU A 519 -4.53 32.75 -13.35
C GLU A 519 -5.14 31.51 -12.68
N LEU A 520 -4.61 30.32 -13.00
CA LEU A 520 -5.05 29.07 -12.38
C LEU A 520 -4.77 29.06 -10.86
N ALA A 521 -3.64 29.61 -10.42
CA ALA A 521 -3.29 29.72 -9.01
C ALA A 521 -4.27 30.63 -8.26
N ARG A 522 -4.60 31.80 -8.84
CA ARG A 522 -5.61 32.72 -8.31
C ARG A 522 -7.01 32.08 -8.25
N ALA A 523 -7.37 31.26 -9.24
CA ALA A 523 -8.63 30.53 -9.24
C ALA A 523 -8.72 29.50 -8.11
N VAL A 524 -7.66 28.70 -7.88
CA VAL A 524 -7.71 27.55 -6.96
C VAL A 524 -7.61 27.92 -5.48
N GLY A 525 -6.74 28.88 -5.12
CA GLY A 525 -6.52 29.25 -3.71
C GLY A 525 -5.30 30.09 -3.36
N GLY A 526 -4.54 30.60 -4.34
CA GLY A 526 -3.37 31.45 -4.10
C GLY A 526 -2.09 30.72 -3.69
N ASP A 527 -1.10 31.49 -3.22
CA ASP A 527 0.30 31.09 -2.98
C ASP A 527 0.59 30.59 -1.56
N GLY A 528 -0.38 30.67 -0.63
CA GLY A 528 -0.29 30.08 0.70
C GLY A 528 -0.11 28.56 0.67
N GLU A 529 0.47 27.96 1.71
CA GLU A 529 0.85 26.54 1.76
C GLU A 529 -0.31 25.56 1.48
N GLU A 530 -1.51 25.88 1.98
CA GLU A 530 -2.73 25.13 1.67
C GLU A 530 -3.17 25.33 0.21
N GLY A 531 -3.11 26.57 -0.29
CA GLY A 531 -3.40 26.93 -1.68
C GLY A 531 -2.51 26.20 -2.69
N ARG A 532 -1.19 26.13 -2.43
CA ARG A 532 -0.24 25.38 -3.27
C ARG A 532 -0.50 23.88 -3.25
N ARG A 533 -0.75 23.28 -2.09
CA ARG A 533 -1.11 21.84 -1.98
C ARG A 533 -2.41 21.52 -2.72
N LYS A 534 -3.42 22.40 -2.59
CA LYS A 534 -4.69 22.32 -3.33
C LYS A 534 -4.49 22.46 -4.85
N TYR A 535 -3.62 23.37 -5.28
CA TYR A 535 -3.26 23.59 -6.69
C TYR A 535 -2.55 22.38 -7.31
N VAL A 536 -1.61 21.74 -6.59
CA VAL A 536 -0.99 20.48 -7.05
C VAL A 536 -2.04 19.38 -7.24
N ARG A 537 -2.96 19.19 -6.27
CA ARG A 537 -4.05 18.21 -6.37
C ARG A 537 -4.98 18.49 -7.57
N VAL A 538 -5.35 19.76 -7.80
CA VAL A 538 -6.16 20.16 -8.97
C VAL A 538 -5.41 19.84 -10.28
N LEU A 539 -4.12 20.18 -10.40
CA LEU A 539 -3.33 19.88 -11.59
C LEU A 539 -3.18 18.37 -11.85
N ASP A 540 -3.03 17.57 -10.80
CA ASP A 540 -2.98 16.10 -10.92
C ASP A 540 -4.28 15.54 -11.51
N THR A 541 -5.42 15.94 -10.94
CA THR A 541 -6.75 15.53 -11.43
C THR A 541 -6.93 15.94 -12.89
N LEU A 542 -6.65 17.21 -13.22
CA LEU A 542 -6.77 17.75 -14.58
C LEU A 542 -5.90 17.00 -15.61
N VAL A 543 -4.63 16.74 -15.28
CA VAL A 543 -3.71 16.00 -16.17
C VAL A 543 -4.11 14.53 -16.29
N GLY A 544 -4.56 13.89 -15.21
CA GLY A 544 -5.05 12.51 -15.24
C GLY A 544 -6.31 12.34 -16.09
N LEU A 545 -7.27 13.27 -15.98
CA LEU A 545 -8.46 13.29 -16.85
C LEU A 545 -8.11 13.47 -18.34
N GLU A 546 -7.14 14.31 -18.68
CA GLU A 546 -6.66 14.49 -20.05
C GLU A 546 -5.89 13.26 -20.57
N LEU A 547 -5.13 12.58 -19.70
CA LEU A 547 -4.46 11.30 -20.01
C LEU A 547 -5.45 10.16 -20.28
N GLU A 548 -6.47 10.02 -19.44
CA GLU A 548 -7.51 8.98 -19.59
C GLU A 548 -8.59 9.36 -20.62
N LYS A 549 -8.54 10.58 -21.18
CA LYS A 549 -9.52 11.18 -22.11
C LYS A 549 -10.94 11.28 -21.54
N LYS A 550 -11.04 11.65 -20.25
CA LYS A 550 -12.29 11.78 -19.50
C LYS A 550 -12.67 13.23 -19.16
N VAL A 551 -11.98 14.23 -19.73
CA VAL A 551 -12.28 15.66 -19.44
C VAL A 551 -13.74 16.00 -19.74
N GLU A 552 -14.28 15.57 -20.88
CA GLU A 552 -15.69 15.80 -21.24
C GLU A 552 -16.67 15.11 -20.27
N GLU A 553 -16.38 13.86 -19.90
CA GLU A 553 -17.17 13.11 -18.91
C GLU A 553 -17.18 13.82 -17.55
N ALA A 554 -16.01 14.28 -17.10
CA ALA A 554 -15.82 14.95 -15.83
C ALA A 554 -16.48 16.34 -15.79
N VAL A 555 -16.38 17.13 -16.85
CA VAL A 555 -17.14 18.39 -17.01
C VAL A 555 -18.65 18.11 -16.94
N GLY A 556 -19.12 17.03 -17.59
CA GLY A 556 -20.51 16.59 -17.51
C GLY A 556 -20.96 16.07 -16.14
N ARG A 557 -20.03 15.58 -15.30
CA ARG A 557 -20.30 15.21 -13.89
C ARG A 557 -20.43 16.44 -13.00
N VAL A 558 -19.52 17.41 -13.12
CA VAL A 558 -19.61 18.70 -12.42
C VAL A 558 -20.91 19.44 -12.80
N GLY A 559 -21.39 19.28 -14.04
CA GLY A 559 -22.65 19.84 -14.52
C GLY A 559 -23.94 19.23 -13.92
N LYS A 560 -23.88 18.12 -13.18
CA LYS A 560 -25.01 17.54 -12.43
C LYS A 560 -24.92 17.96 -10.97
#